data_AF-A0A749LM71-F1
#
_entry.id   AF-A0A749LM71-F1
#
_cell.length_a   1.000
_cell.length_b   1.000
_cell.length_c   1.000
_cell.angle_alpha   90.00
_cell.angle_beta   90.00
_cell.angle_gamma   90.00
#
_symmetry.space_group_name_H-M   'P 1'
#
loop_
_entity.id
_entity.type
_entity.pdbx_description
1 polymer ?
#
loop_
_entity_poly.entity_id
_entity_poly.type
_entity_poly.pdbx_seq_one_letter_code
_entity_poly.pdbx_strand_id
1 'polypeptide(L)'
;PAREFCVQYGETDLAFLTRLWAEEGIFFFDWFHPTSSDQKLVLCDDVAGVSTLGSLPFNPNTREVSTECISELHYRAQVRPSSVENQDYTFKTPGWPGYFSHHATNLNGQRTQYEIFDYPGRFKDEQHGQDFARYLAEGFRHDAETAACTSNSPKLWPGKRFTLTGHPSLTLNREWQVTGSVLKGEQPQAQHGHRGEGTTLSNRLDVIPADRTWRSSPLPKP
;
A
#
# COMPACT_ATOMS: atom_id res chain seq x y z
N PRO A 1 -13.16 -13.49 9.52
CA PRO A 1 -14.15 -14.36 10.22
C PRO A 1 -13.55 -15.04 11.45
N ALA A 2 -14.38 -15.64 12.30
CA ALA A 2 -13.89 -16.59 13.30
C ALA A 2 -13.29 -17.82 12.58
N ARG A 3 -12.02 -18.12 12.87
CA ARG A 3 -11.34 -19.30 12.34
C ARG A 3 -11.62 -20.48 13.28
N GLU A 4 -12.18 -21.57 12.74
CA GLU A 4 -12.41 -22.80 13.53
C GLU A 4 -11.10 -23.35 14.13
N PHE A 5 -10.00 -23.20 13.39
CA PHE A 5 -8.66 -23.62 13.79
C PHE A 5 -7.60 -22.71 13.15
N CYS A 6 -6.64 -22.24 13.94
CA CYS A 6 -5.54 -21.38 13.47
C CYS A 6 -4.29 -21.67 14.31
N VAL A 7 -3.12 -21.81 13.67
CA VAL A 7 -1.87 -22.19 14.31
C VAL A 7 -0.75 -21.24 13.88
N GLN A 8 0.07 -20.84 14.84
CA GLN A 8 1.39 -20.25 14.62
C GLN A 8 2.43 -21.37 14.64
N TYR A 9 3.09 -21.62 13.52
CA TYR A 9 4.03 -22.74 13.39
C TYR A 9 5.36 -22.28 12.81
N GLY A 10 6.44 -22.41 13.58
CA GLY A 10 7.80 -22.10 13.11
C GLY A 10 8.05 -20.63 12.74
N GLU A 11 7.17 -19.72 13.16
CA GLU A 11 7.21 -18.30 12.80
C GLU A 11 7.11 -17.40 14.06
N THR A 12 7.60 -16.16 13.95
CA THR A 12 7.51 -15.15 15.02
C THR A 12 6.09 -14.61 15.15
N ASP A 13 5.75 -14.00 16.28
CA ASP A 13 4.43 -13.40 16.52
C ASP A 13 4.09 -12.33 15.47
N LEU A 14 5.08 -11.51 15.09
CA LEU A 14 4.89 -10.51 14.04
C LEU A 14 4.63 -11.14 12.68
N ALA A 15 5.36 -12.20 12.32
CA ALA A 15 5.14 -12.92 11.06
C ALA A 15 3.74 -13.55 11.03
N PHE A 16 3.32 -14.16 12.14
CA PHE A 16 1.99 -14.74 12.29
C PHE A 16 0.88 -13.70 12.10
N LEU A 17 0.95 -12.58 12.82
CA LEU A 17 -0.04 -11.50 12.72
C LEU A 17 -0.06 -10.87 11.32
N THR A 18 1.12 -10.57 10.76
CA THR A 18 1.24 -9.98 9.42
C THR A 18 0.67 -10.90 8.35
N ARG A 19 0.94 -12.21 8.45
CA ARG A 19 0.38 -13.21 7.54
C ARG A 19 -1.14 -13.28 7.65
N LEU A 20 -1.69 -13.34 8.86
CA LEU A 20 -3.14 -13.38 9.06
C LEU A 20 -3.83 -12.09 8.59
N TRP A 21 -3.27 -10.93 8.89
CA TRP A 21 -3.82 -9.67 8.40
C TRP A 21 -3.78 -9.61 6.88
N ALA A 22 -2.66 -9.97 6.24
CA ALA A 22 -2.58 -10.03 4.78
C ALA A 22 -3.59 -11.01 4.16
N GLU A 23 -3.79 -12.19 4.76
CA GLU A 23 -4.82 -13.17 4.33
C GLU A 23 -6.24 -12.57 4.38
N GLU A 24 -6.53 -11.75 5.38
CA GLU A 24 -7.82 -11.05 5.55
C GLU A 24 -7.87 -9.70 4.81
N GLY A 25 -6.88 -9.42 3.96
CA GLY A 25 -6.73 -8.16 3.23
C GLY A 25 -6.26 -6.98 4.09
N ILE A 26 -6.14 -7.11 5.40
CA ILE A 26 -5.78 -6.03 6.31
C ILE A 26 -4.32 -5.60 6.10
N PHE A 27 -4.12 -4.28 5.97
CA PHE A 27 -2.82 -3.62 6.09
C PHE A 27 -2.78 -2.79 7.36
N PHE A 28 -1.59 -2.36 7.74
CA PHE A 28 -1.41 -1.58 8.96
C PHE A 28 -0.39 -0.46 8.81
N PHE A 29 -0.53 0.55 9.65
CA PHE A 29 0.37 1.69 9.70
C PHE A 29 0.34 2.33 11.10
N ASP A 30 1.40 3.09 11.42
CA ASP A 30 1.45 3.89 12.63
C ASP A 30 0.65 5.18 12.48
N TRP A 31 -0.18 5.46 13.48
CA TRP A 31 -0.86 6.74 13.65
C TRP A 31 -0.32 7.45 14.88
N PHE A 32 0.07 8.71 14.70
CA PHE A 32 0.55 9.59 15.75
C PHE A 32 -0.52 10.63 16.07
N HIS A 33 -0.81 10.81 17.35
CA HIS A 33 -1.73 11.84 17.79
C HIS A 33 -1.15 13.23 17.44
N PRO A 34 -1.95 14.17 16.90
CA PRO A 34 -1.43 15.47 16.47
C PRO A 34 -0.82 16.33 17.59
N THR A 35 -1.25 16.13 18.83
CA THR A 35 -0.89 16.99 19.98
C THR A 35 -0.42 16.23 21.23
N SER A 36 -0.39 14.90 21.21
CA SER A 36 0.08 14.09 22.34
C SER A 36 1.18 13.14 21.87
N SER A 37 1.86 12.49 22.82
CA SER A 37 2.85 11.46 22.53
C SER A 37 2.22 10.09 22.20
N ASP A 38 0.90 10.01 22.03
CA ASP A 38 0.22 8.74 21.78
C ASP A 38 0.50 8.25 20.37
N GLN A 39 0.96 7.00 20.28
CA GLN A 39 1.14 6.26 19.05
C GLN A 39 0.20 5.06 19.06
N LYS A 40 -0.44 4.80 17.93
CA LYS A 40 -1.36 3.66 17.75
C LYS A 40 -1.00 2.92 16.47
N LEU A 41 -1.02 1.60 16.54
CA LEU A 41 -1.07 0.76 15.35
C LEU A 41 -2.50 0.75 14.82
N VAL A 42 -2.69 1.19 13.58
CA VAL A 42 -3.99 1.16 12.91
C VAL A 42 -4.04 -0.05 11.99
N LEU A 43 -5.06 -0.89 12.16
CA LEU A 43 -5.43 -1.94 11.23
C LEU A 43 -6.50 -1.40 10.29
N CYS A 44 -6.31 -1.57 8.99
CA CYS A 44 -7.16 -1.00 7.96
C CYS A 44 -7.34 -1.98 6.80
N ASP A 45 -8.54 -2.02 6.23
CA ASP A 45 -8.91 -2.90 5.12
C ASP A 45 -9.41 -2.12 3.89
N ASP A 46 -9.42 -0.78 3.93
CA ASP A 46 -9.86 0.06 2.83
C ASP A 46 -9.10 1.38 2.79
N VAL A 47 -8.81 1.90 1.59
CA VAL A 47 -8.16 3.20 1.41
C VAL A 47 -8.91 4.36 2.08
N ALA A 48 -10.23 4.25 2.28
CA ALA A 48 -11.03 5.23 2.99
C ALA A 48 -10.63 5.40 4.47
N GLY A 49 -9.97 4.40 5.08
CA GLY A 49 -9.42 4.52 6.44
C GLY A 49 -8.10 5.30 6.52
N VAL A 50 -7.52 5.68 5.38
CA VAL A 50 -6.26 6.43 5.29
C VAL A 50 -6.54 7.94 5.32
N SER A 51 -5.84 8.67 6.18
CA SER A 51 -6.08 10.11 6.37
C SER A 51 -5.54 10.97 5.22
N THR A 52 -6.32 11.95 4.75
CA THR A 52 -5.89 12.88 3.70
C THR A 52 -5.09 14.07 4.24
N LEU A 53 -4.04 14.47 3.52
CA LEU A 53 -3.26 15.69 3.75
C LEU A 53 -3.71 16.87 2.88
N GLY A 54 -4.65 16.64 1.96
CA GLY A 54 -5.06 17.63 0.97
C GLY A 54 -4.14 17.69 -0.24
N SER A 55 -4.10 18.84 -0.89
CA SER A 55 -3.38 19.04 -2.15
C SER A 55 -1.92 19.44 -1.95
N LEU A 56 -1.02 18.79 -2.67
CA LEU A 56 0.40 19.15 -2.76
C LEU A 56 0.78 19.51 -4.19
N PRO A 57 1.32 20.72 -4.43
CA PRO A 57 1.78 21.10 -5.75
C PRO A 57 3.03 20.33 -6.14
N PHE A 58 3.17 20.07 -7.43
CA PHE A 58 4.42 19.65 -8.04
C PHE A 58 5.29 20.89 -8.31
N ASN A 59 6.50 20.92 -7.76
CA ASN A 59 7.45 21.99 -7.99
C ASN A 59 8.87 21.42 -8.14
N PRO A 60 9.38 21.29 -9.38
CA PRO A 60 10.72 20.76 -9.63
C PRO A 60 11.84 21.74 -9.24
N ASN A 61 11.54 23.00 -8.91
CA ASN A 61 12.53 23.99 -8.51
C ASN A 61 12.84 23.88 -7.01
N THR A 62 13.96 23.24 -6.67
CA THR A 62 14.37 22.97 -5.27
C THR A 62 15.14 24.11 -4.59
N ARG A 63 15.40 25.23 -5.29
CA ARG A 63 16.33 26.28 -4.81
C ARG A 63 15.73 27.22 -3.76
N GLU A 64 14.43 27.50 -3.84
CA GLU A 64 13.74 28.42 -2.92
C GLU A 64 12.30 27.94 -2.72
N VAL A 65 12.12 26.94 -1.85
CA VAL A 65 10.80 26.34 -1.60
C VAL A 65 10.40 26.61 -0.15
N SER A 66 9.49 27.56 0.05
CA SER A 66 8.86 27.83 1.35
C SER A 66 7.59 27.00 1.59
N THR A 67 6.98 26.46 0.53
CA THR A 67 5.73 25.70 0.59
C THR A 67 5.99 24.20 0.46
N GLU A 68 5.26 23.37 1.20
CA GLU A 68 5.32 21.92 1.04
C GLU A 68 4.93 21.49 -0.40
N CYS A 69 5.74 20.68 -1.06
CA CYS A 69 5.53 20.26 -2.45
C CYS A 69 6.14 18.87 -2.74
N ILE A 70 5.76 18.30 -3.89
CA ILE A 70 6.46 17.18 -4.51
C ILE A 70 7.45 17.75 -5.53
N SER A 71 8.75 17.47 -5.40
CA SER A 71 9.78 18.00 -6.31
C SER A 71 10.14 17.04 -7.43
N GLU A 72 10.01 15.73 -7.19
CA GLU A 72 10.28 14.68 -8.16
C GLU A 72 9.18 13.64 -8.07
N LEU A 73 8.77 13.08 -9.21
CA LEU A 73 7.82 11.98 -9.29
C LEU A 73 8.21 11.05 -10.43
N HIS A 74 8.52 9.81 -10.10
CA HIS A 74 8.88 8.75 -11.02
C HIS A 74 7.77 7.72 -11.08
N TYR A 75 6.90 7.83 -12.08
CA TYR A 75 5.82 6.88 -12.31
C TYR A 75 6.34 5.57 -12.89
N ARG A 76 5.85 4.45 -12.38
CA ARG A 76 6.15 3.09 -12.85
C ARG A 76 4.87 2.28 -13.00
N ALA A 77 4.73 1.64 -14.14
CA ALA A 77 3.72 0.59 -14.38
C ALA A 77 4.40 -0.70 -14.84
N GLN A 78 3.84 -1.85 -14.46
CA GLN A 78 4.35 -3.16 -14.85
C GLN A 78 3.23 -4.19 -14.97
N VAL A 79 3.45 -5.21 -15.81
CA VAL A 79 2.48 -6.29 -16.02
C VAL A 79 2.38 -7.15 -14.76
N ARG A 80 1.15 -7.45 -14.36
CA ARG A 80 0.80 -8.29 -13.22
C ARG A 80 -0.39 -9.19 -13.58
N PRO A 81 -0.69 -10.24 -12.80
CA PRO A 81 -1.88 -11.07 -13.02
C PRO A 81 -3.13 -10.24 -13.28
N SER A 82 -3.94 -10.65 -14.25
CA SER A 82 -5.22 -10.04 -14.62
C SER A 82 -6.41 -10.73 -13.97
N SER A 83 -6.24 -11.93 -13.43
CA SER A 83 -7.26 -12.63 -12.65
C SER A 83 -6.61 -13.58 -11.64
N VAL A 84 -7.37 -13.88 -10.59
CA VAL A 84 -7.09 -14.96 -9.66
C VAL A 84 -8.28 -15.90 -9.63
N GLU A 85 -7.99 -17.19 -9.71
CA GLU A 85 -8.93 -18.28 -9.51
C GLU A 85 -8.51 -19.01 -8.22
N ASN A 86 -9.42 -19.16 -7.27
CA ASN A 86 -9.12 -19.69 -5.95
C ASN A 86 -10.08 -20.84 -5.63
N GLN A 87 -9.55 -21.99 -5.24
CA GLN A 87 -10.35 -23.18 -4.98
C GLN A 87 -10.04 -23.82 -3.63
N ASP A 88 -11.06 -24.34 -2.95
CA ASP A 88 -10.91 -25.16 -1.75
C ASP A 88 -11.96 -26.28 -1.72
N TYR A 89 -11.71 -27.28 -0.87
CA TYR A 89 -12.58 -28.42 -0.64
C TYR A 89 -13.06 -28.43 0.82
N THR A 90 -14.29 -28.90 1.05
CA THR A 90 -14.82 -29.20 2.38
C THR A 90 -15.55 -30.52 2.40
N PHE A 91 -15.12 -31.43 3.29
CA PHE A 91 -15.77 -32.74 3.46
C PHE A 91 -17.19 -32.63 4.00
N LYS A 92 -17.53 -31.50 4.65
CA LYS A 92 -18.89 -31.23 5.16
C LYS A 92 -19.90 -31.10 4.00
N THR A 93 -19.44 -30.63 2.83
CA THR A 93 -20.26 -30.42 1.63
C THR A 93 -19.45 -30.79 0.37
N PRO A 94 -19.20 -32.08 0.10
CA PRO A 94 -18.27 -32.49 -0.97
C PRO A 94 -18.67 -32.07 -2.39
N GLY A 95 -19.96 -31.82 -2.61
CA GLY A 95 -20.49 -31.36 -3.91
C GLY A 95 -20.44 -29.83 -4.10
N TRP A 96 -20.04 -29.07 -3.08
CA TRP A 96 -19.85 -27.62 -3.23
C TRP A 96 -18.56 -27.37 -4.03
N PRO A 97 -18.61 -26.63 -5.16
CA PRO A 97 -17.44 -26.41 -6.00
C PRO A 97 -16.28 -25.72 -5.30
N GLY A 98 -16.60 -24.87 -4.31
CA GLY A 98 -15.61 -24.10 -3.54
C GLY A 98 -14.67 -23.30 -4.42
N TYR A 99 -15.16 -22.76 -5.54
CA TYR A 99 -14.37 -22.11 -6.59
C TYR A 99 -14.80 -20.65 -6.74
N PHE A 100 -13.85 -19.72 -6.59
CA PHE A 100 -14.10 -18.28 -6.63
C PHE A 100 -13.06 -17.59 -7.49
N SER A 101 -13.51 -16.63 -8.29
CA SER A 101 -12.66 -15.88 -9.20
C SER A 101 -12.71 -14.38 -8.91
N HIS A 102 -11.63 -13.69 -9.21
CA HIS A 102 -11.59 -12.24 -9.19
C HIS A 102 -10.78 -11.69 -10.38
N HIS A 103 -11.44 -10.93 -11.24
CA HIS A 103 -10.79 -10.20 -12.32
C HIS A 103 -10.25 -8.88 -11.80
N ALA A 104 -8.98 -8.62 -12.07
CA ALA A 104 -8.33 -7.39 -11.66
C ALA A 104 -8.88 -6.16 -12.39
N THR A 105 -8.95 -5.06 -11.66
CA THR A 105 -9.21 -3.72 -12.20
C THR A 105 -7.89 -2.97 -12.48
N ASN A 106 -7.97 -1.79 -13.10
CA ASN A 106 -6.82 -0.91 -13.32
C ASN A 106 -5.65 -1.59 -14.06
N LEU A 107 -5.94 -2.10 -15.26
CA LEU A 107 -5.02 -2.90 -16.06
C LEU A 107 -3.93 -2.08 -16.76
N ASN A 108 -4.03 -0.75 -16.80
CA ASN A 108 -3.05 0.14 -17.45
C ASN A 108 -2.69 -0.30 -18.88
N GLY A 109 -3.72 -0.72 -19.63
CA GLY A 109 -3.58 -1.19 -21.01
C GLY A 109 -3.06 -2.63 -21.17
N GLN A 110 -2.81 -3.38 -20.08
CA GLN A 110 -2.41 -4.79 -20.17
C GLN A 110 -3.57 -5.67 -20.66
N ARG A 111 -3.23 -6.84 -21.23
CA ARG A 111 -4.20 -7.87 -21.62
C ARG A 111 -4.73 -8.64 -20.41
N THR A 112 -5.92 -9.22 -20.58
CA THR A 112 -6.64 -10.00 -19.54
C THR A 112 -6.34 -11.50 -19.58
N GLN A 113 -5.15 -11.90 -20.03
CA GLN A 113 -4.83 -13.30 -20.33
C GLN A 113 -3.99 -14.00 -19.26
N TYR A 114 -3.44 -13.25 -18.30
CA TYR A 114 -2.53 -13.81 -17.31
C TYR A 114 -3.25 -14.08 -16.00
N GLU A 115 -3.60 -15.34 -15.78
CA GLU A 115 -4.33 -15.82 -14.61
C GLU A 115 -3.40 -16.52 -13.63
N ILE A 116 -3.69 -16.41 -12.33
CA ILE A 116 -3.12 -17.26 -11.29
C ILE A 116 -4.23 -18.14 -10.70
N PHE A 117 -3.95 -19.43 -10.58
CA PHE A 117 -4.78 -20.37 -9.83
C PHE A 117 -4.13 -20.68 -8.47
N ASP A 118 -4.86 -20.58 -7.37
CA ASP A 118 -4.41 -20.98 -6.02
C ASP A 118 -5.29 -22.10 -5.43
N TYR A 119 -4.62 -23.08 -4.83
CA TYR A 119 -5.23 -24.17 -4.07
C TYR A 119 -4.22 -24.64 -3.00
N PRO A 120 -4.66 -24.91 -1.75
CA PRO A 120 -6.01 -24.71 -1.22
C PRO A 120 -6.26 -23.25 -0.80
N GLY A 121 -7.49 -22.79 -1.01
CA GLY A 121 -7.92 -21.41 -0.77
C GLY A 121 -8.22 -21.03 0.69
N ARG A 122 -8.33 -21.99 1.61
CA ARG A 122 -8.54 -21.81 3.07
C ARG A 122 -9.86 -21.13 3.47
N PHE A 123 -10.90 -21.28 2.68
CA PHE A 123 -12.25 -20.80 2.98
C PHE A 123 -13.25 -21.97 3.06
N LYS A 124 -14.40 -21.73 3.70
CA LYS A 124 -15.46 -22.74 3.89
C LYS A 124 -16.86 -22.21 3.58
N ASP A 125 -16.96 -20.98 3.10
CA ASP A 125 -18.19 -20.32 2.68
C ASP A 125 -17.91 -19.37 1.52
N GLU A 126 -18.99 -18.88 0.90
CA GLU A 126 -18.93 -18.09 -0.32
C GLU A 126 -18.35 -16.70 -0.11
N GLN A 127 -18.67 -16.04 0.99
CA GLN A 127 -18.21 -14.67 1.26
C GLN A 127 -16.69 -14.63 1.38
N HIS A 128 -16.11 -15.52 2.19
CA HIS A 128 -14.64 -15.56 2.34
C HIS A 128 -13.93 -16.03 1.08
N GLY A 129 -14.54 -16.94 0.31
CA GLY A 129 -13.99 -17.35 -0.99
C GLY A 129 -13.87 -16.16 -1.96
N GLN A 130 -14.91 -15.35 -2.05
CA GLN A 130 -14.90 -14.12 -2.86
C GLN A 130 -13.88 -13.10 -2.34
N ASP A 131 -13.86 -12.86 -1.03
CA ASP A 131 -12.95 -11.90 -0.41
C ASP A 131 -11.48 -12.31 -0.61
N PHE A 132 -11.14 -13.58 -0.40
CA PHE A 132 -9.76 -14.07 -0.57
C PHE A 132 -9.31 -14.03 -2.04
N ALA A 133 -10.18 -14.37 -2.99
CA ALA A 133 -9.86 -14.22 -4.42
C ALA A 133 -9.56 -12.75 -4.76
N ARG A 134 -10.37 -11.80 -4.23
CA ARG A 134 -10.12 -10.36 -4.36
C ARG A 134 -8.80 -9.94 -3.73
N TYR A 135 -8.55 -10.28 -2.47
CA TYR A 135 -7.36 -9.85 -1.75
C TYR A 135 -6.08 -10.40 -2.37
N LEU A 136 -6.10 -11.64 -2.87
CA LEU A 136 -4.99 -12.21 -3.65
C LEU A 136 -4.77 -11.41 -4.94
N ALA A 137 -5.82 -11.12 -5.71
CA ALA A 137 -5.70 -10.36 -6.96
C ALA A 137 -5.16 -8.94 -6.74
N GLU A 138 -5.68 -8.23 -5.72
CA GLU A 138 -5.19 -6.91 -5.31
C GLU A 138 -3.74 -6.98 -4.80
N GLY A 139 -3.41 -7.99 -3.98
CA GLY A 139 -2.08 -8.22 -3.44
C GLY A 139 -1.04 -8.53 -4.51
N PHE A 140 -1.35 -9.39 -5.50
CA PHE A 140 -0.46 -9.63 -6.64
C PHE A 140 -0.25 -8.39 -7.51
N ARG A 141 -1.15 -7.40 -7.42
CA ARG A 141 -1.09 -6.16 -8.19
C ARG A 141 -0.66 -4.95 -7.37
N HIS A 142 -0.21 -5.15 -6.14
CA HIS A 142 0.15 -4.06 -5.23
C HIS A 142 1.21 -3.11 -5.80
N ASP A 143 2.07 -3.60 -6.70
CA ASP A 143 3.13 -2.85 -7.37
C ASP A 143 2.88 -2.68 -8.89
N ALA A 144 1.69 -3.03 -9.39
CA ALA A 144 1.36 -2.91 -10.83
C ALA A 144 1.41 -1.45 -11.31
N GLU A 145 1.10 -0.51 -10.44
CA GLU A 145 1.12 0.93 -10.68
C GLU A 145 1.59 1.67 -9.43
N THR A 146 2.75 2.30 -9.50
CA THR A 146 3.41 2.96 -8.36
C THR A 146 4.05 4.26 -8.83
N ALA A 147 4.39 5.13 -7.89
CA ALA A 147 5.33 6.21 -8.14
C ALA A 147 6.30 6.36 -6.97
N ALA A 148 7.55 6.68 -7.28
CA ALA A 148 8.53 7.13 -6.29
C ALA A 148 8.60 8.66 -6.32
N CYS A 149 8.47 9.30 -5.16
CA CYS A 149 8.39 10.76 -5.05
C CYS A 149 9.45 11.32 -4.11
N THR A 150 9.92 12.54 -4.38
CA THR A 150 10.71 13.34 -3.43
C THR A 150 9.87 14.53 -2.97
N SER A 151 9.81 14.77 -1.66
CA SER A 151 9.08 15.89 -1.05
C SER A 151 9.90 16.55 0.07
N ASN A 152 9.60 17.81 0.36
CA ASN A 152 10.06 18.52 1.56
C ASN A 152 9.06 18.43 2.73
N SER A 153 7.91 17.77 2.58
CA SER A 153 6.91 17.64 3.64
C SER A 153 7.24 16.48 4.59
N PRO A 154 7.42 16.73 5.91
CA PRO A 154 7.56 15.66 6.90
C PRO A 154 6.25 14.91 7.13
N LYS A 155 5.11 15.43 6.65
CA LYS A 155 3.77 14.91 6.96
C LYS A 155 3.40 13.67 6.16
N LEU A 156 4.20 13.31 5.15
CA LEU A 156 3.97 12.19 4.24
C LEU A 156 4.62 10.91 4.77
N TRP A 157 3.78 9.99 5.25
CA TRP A 157 4.16 8.66 5.74
C TRP A 157 3.00 7.67 5.52
N PRO A 158 3.22 6.34 5.63
CA PRO A 158 2.15 5.35 5.45
C PRO A 158 0.93 5.63 6.33
N GLY A 159 -0.28 5.52 5.78
CA GLY A 159 -1.50 5.99 6.46
C GLY A 159 -1.89 7.43 6.10
N LYS A 160 -1.18 8.03 5.13
CA LYS A 160 -1.50 9.31 4.50
C LYS A 160 -1.81 9.16 3.03
N ARG A 161 -2.72 10.00 2.54
CA ARG A 161 -3.00 10.21 1.12
C ARG A 161 -2.98 11.69 0.78
N PHE A 162 -2.63 12.05 -0.45
CA PHE A 162 -2.56 13.43 -0.90
C PHE A 162 -2.96 13.55 -2.37
N THR A 163 -3.45 14.73 -2.76
CA THR A 163 -3.77 15.04 -4.15
C THR A 163 -2.62 15.78 -4.79
N LEU A 164 -1.99 15.20 -5.82
CA LEU A 164 -0.96 15.91 -6.59
C LEU A 164 -1.62 16.93 -7.52
N THR A 165 -1.06 18.14 -7.58
CA THR A 165 -1.52 19.20 -8.50
C THR A 165 -0.34 19.85 -9.24
N GLY A 166 -0.60 20.44 -10.42
CA GLY A 166 0.41 21.20 -11.15
C GLY A 166 1.51 20.39 -11.86
N HIS A 167 1.42 19.06 -11.88
CA HIS A 167 2.35 18.22 -12.63
C HIS A 167 2.09 18.34 -14.15
N PRO A 168 3.12 18.46 -15.02
CA PRO A 168 2.93 18.61 -16.47
C PRO A 168 2.14 17.47 -17.13
N SER A 169 2.33 16.24 -16.66
CA SER A 169 1.48 15.10 -17.04
C SER A 169 0.17 15.15 -16.27
N LEU A 170 -0.93 15.46 -16.97
CA LEU A 170 -2.26 15.61 -16.38
C LEU A 170 -2.76 14.35 -15.68
N THR A 171 -2.41 13.16 -16.19
CA THR A 171 -2.82 11.87 -15.61
C THR A 171 -2.23 11.61 -14.23
N LEU A 172 -1.13 12.29 -13.86
CA LEU A 172 -0.51 12.15 -12.55
C LEU A 172 -1.09 13.11 -11.50
N ASN A 173 -1.86 14.12 -11.92
CA ASN A 173 -2.58 15.03 -11.04
C ASN A 173 -3.84 14.37 -10.49
N ARG A 174 -3.63 13.46 -9.55
CA ARG A 174 -4.65 12.61 -8.93
C ARG A 174 -4.29 12.38 -7.47
N GLU A 175 -5.14 11.64 -6.76
CA GLU A 175 -4.87 11.25 -5.39
C GLU A 175 -3.96 10.03 -5.32
N TRP A 176 -2.99 10.09 -4.41
CA TRP A 176 -1.95 9.11 -4.15
C TRP A 176 -1.96 8.70 -2.68
N GLN A 177 -1.89 7.40 -2.41
CA GLN A 177 -1.72 6.82 -1.08
C GLN A 177 -0.23 6.54 -0.84
N VAL A 178 0.29 6.98 0.31
CA VAL A 178 1.65 6.70 0.73
C VAL A 178 1.74 5.28 1.28
N THR A 179 2.66 4.49 0.72
CA THR A 179 2.93 3.09 1.12
C THR A 179 4.30 2.92 1.76
N GLY A 180 5.23 3.84 1.49
CA GLY A 180 6.57 3.87 2.08
C GLY A 180 7.07 5.31 2.23
N SER A 181 7.94 5.54 3.23
CA SER A 181 8.53 6.85 3.49
C SER A 181 9.90 6.72 4.14
N VAL A 182 10.86 7.51 3.67
CA VAL A 182 12.21 7.64 4.23
C VAL A 182 12.52 9.12 4.39
N LEU A 183 12.45 9.59 5.63
CA LEU A 183 12.73 10.97 6.01
C LEU A 183 14.20 11.14 6.41
N LYS A 184 14.88 12.11 5.80
CA LYS A 184 16.27 12.47 6.08
C LYS A 184 16.36 13.95 6.42
N GLY A 185 16.97 14.29 7.55
CA GLY A 185 17.28 15.67 7.94
C GLY A 185 18.78 15.86 8.10
N GLU A 186 19.31 17.00 7.65
CA GLU A 186 20.71 17.39 7.85
C GLU A 186 20.78 18.80 8.43
N GLN A 187 21.61 19.01 9.44
CA GLN A 187 21.81 20.31 10.09
C GLN A 187 23.30 20.67 10.15
N PRO A 188 23.91 21.13 9.03
CA PRO A 188 25.34 21.43 8.98
C PRO A 188 25.78 22.51 9.98
N GLN A 189 24.91 23.48 10.28
CA GLN A 189 25.21 24.61 11.17
C GLN A 189 25.32 24.24 12.66
N ALA A 190 24.91 23.02 13.05
CA ALA A 190 25.12 22.53 14.41
C ALA A 190 26.62 22.29 14.71
N GLN A 191 27.46 22.10 13.66
CA GLN A 191 28.90 22.06 13.79
C GLN A 191 29.51 23.47 13.72
N HIS A 192 30.32 23.80 14.74
CA HIS A 192 31.10 25.03 14.75
C HIS A 192 32.07 25.08 13.57
N GLY A 193 32.02 26.16 12.79
CA GLY A 193 32.91 26.39 11.63
C GLY A 193 32.27 26.15 10.27
N HIS A 194 31.11 25.50 10.18
CA HIS A 194 30.36 25.40 8.93
C HIS A 194 29.55 26.69 8.68
N ARG A 195 29.93 27.42 7.63
CA ARG A 195 29.19 28.57 7.10
C ARG A 195 28.89 28.31 5.63
N GLY A 196 27.63 28.11 5.26
CA GLY A 196 27.25 28.00 3.85
C GLY A 196 25.91 27.30 3.59
N GLU A 197 25.66 26.17 4.24
CA GLU A 197 24.43 25.37 4.01
C GLU A 197 23.46 25.53 5.20
N GLY A 198 22.16 25.62 4.89
CA GLY A 198 21.08 25.64 5.87
C GLY A 198 20.68 24.23 6.32
N THR A 199 19.78 24.15 7.31
CA THR A 199 19.13 22.88 7.68
C THR A 199 18.27 22.38 6.51
N THR A 200 18.45 21.12 6.11
CA THR A 200 17.68 20.49 5.03
C THR A 200 16.82 19.35 5.56
N LEU A 201 15.69 19.14 4.91
CA LEU A 201 14.78 18.02 5.13
C LEU A 201 14.35 17.46 3.78
N SER A 202 14.50 16.16 3.59
CA SER A 202 14.08 15.45 2.39
C SER A 202 13.31 14.20 2.77
N ASN A 203 12.18 13.98 2.11
CA ASN A 203 11.31 12.83 2.30
C ASN A 203 11.17 12.08 0.97
N ARG A 204 11.65 10.84 0.92
CA ARG A 204 11.46 9.94 -0.23
C ARG A 204 10.29 9.02 0.05
N LEU A 205 9.38 8.93 -0.91
CA LEU A 205 8.09 8.27 -0.73
C LEU A 205 7.88 7.23 -1.82
N ASP A 206 7.27 6.12 -1.44
CA ASP A 206 6.63 5.20 -2.37
C ASP A 206 5.12 5.39 -2.25
N VAL A 207 4.46 5.54 -3.40
CA VAL A 207 3.02 5.77 -3.46
C VAL A 207 2.33 4.87 -4.48
N ILE A 208 1.07 4.57 -4.23
CA ILE A 208 0.15 3.99 -5.21
C ILE A 208 -1.01 4.95 -5.48
N PRO A 209 -1.73 4.81 -6.59
CA PRO A 209 -2.93 5.59 -6.78
C PRO A 209 -4.01 5.27 -5.74
N ALA A 210 -4.69 6.29 -5.21
CA ALA A 210 -5.67 6.12 -4.12
C ALA A 210 -7.09 5.72 -4.61
N ASP A 211 -7.24 5.31 -5.86
CA ASP A 211 -8.49 4.76 -6.41
C ASP A 211 -8.65 3.25 -6.16
N ARG A 212 -7.70 2.67 -5.43
CA ARG A 212 -7.64 1.27 -5.05
C ARG A 212 -7.06 1.15 -3.65
N THR A 213 -7.35 0.03 -3.00
CA THR A 213 -6.80 -0.28 -1.69
C THR A 213 -5.47 -1.00 -1.85
N TRP A 214 -4.44 -0.51 -1.14
CA TRP A 214 -3.18 -1.25 -1.04
C TRP A 214 -3.37 -2.56 -0.28
N ARG A 215 -2.85 -3.65 -0.83
CA ARG A 215 -2.78 -4.95 -0.15
C ARG A 215 -1.33 -5.42 -0.14
N SER A 216 -0.94 -6.14 0.90
CA SER A 216 0.35 -6.83 0.89
C SER A 216 0.40 -7.83 -0.25
N SER A 217 1.60 -8.05 -0.80
CA SER A 217 1.83 -9.22 -1.65
C SER A 217 1.46 -10.49 -0.87
N PRO A 218 0.87 -11.52 -1.52
CA PRO A 218 0.52 -12.76 -0.86
C PRO A 218 1.74 -13.39 -0.18
N LEU A 219 1.62 -13.62 1.13
CA LEU A 219 2.71 -14.17 1.93
C LEU A 219 2.73 -15.71 1.85
N PRO A 220 3.91 -16.33 2.02
CA PRO A 220 4.01 -17.78 2.03
C PRO A 220 3.09 -18.41 3.08
N LYS A 221 2.47 -19.52 2.72
CA LYS A 221 1.81 -20.41 3.66
C LYS A 221 2.91 -21.08 4.53
N PRO A 222 2.79 -21.11 5.88
CA PRO A 222 3.78 -21.73 6.75
C PRO A 222 3.85 -23.25 6.54
#